data_AF-A0A7Y2JCZ0-F1
#
_entry.id   AF-A0A7Y2JCZ0-F1
#
_cell.length_a   1.000
_cell.length_b   1.000
_cell.length_c   1.000
_cell.angle_alpha   90.00
_cell.angle_beta   90.00
_cell.angle_gamma   90.00
#
_symmetry.space_group_name_H-M   'P 1'
#
loop_
_entity.id
_entity.type
_entity.pdbx_description
1 polymer ?
#
loop_
_entity_poly.entity_id
_entity_poly.type
_entity_poly.pdbx_seq_one_letter_code
_entity_poly.pdbx_strand_id
1 'polypeptide(L)'
;MKVLFCTREYPPYVYGGAGVHVEYLAAELSKLTAVEVRCFGDQDHSSADLAVKGYPYDNPLFDNSDDRLKAVFKTLATCLNINADSVDADVVHCHTWYAQFAGILAKLCYGIPLVVTTHSLEPLRPWKREQLGRGYDASSWIERTAIEMADAIIAVSEETKV
;
A
#
# COMPACT_ATOMS: atom_id res chain seq x y z
N MET A 1 8.78 17.87 7.68
CA MET A 1 8.79 16.52 7.13
C MET A 1 7.34 16.14 6.83
N LYS A 2 7.06 15.48 5.71
CA LYS A 2 5.73 14.96 5.36
C LYS A 2 5.86 13.49 4.99
N VAL A 3 5.02 12.66 5.59
CA VAL A 3 5.01 11.21 5.38
C VAL A 3 3.78 10.83 4.56
N LEU A 4 3.98 10.14 3.44
CA LEU A 4 2.89 9.54 2.65
C LEU A 4 2.75 8.07 3.01
N PHE A 5 1.64 7.70 3.63
CA PHE A 5 1.22 6.32 3.81
C PHE A 5 0.47 5.81 2.59
N CYS A 6 0.92 4.71 2.01
CA CYS A 6 0.16 3.96 1.01
C CYS A 6 -0.33 2.65 1.63
N THR A 7 -1.65 2.48 1.69
CA THR A 7 -2.28 1.31 2.32
C THR A 7 -3.46 0.82 1.47
N ARG A 8 -3.84 -0.45 1.63
CA ARG A 8 -5.13 -0.92 1.11
C ARG A 8 -6.28 -0.48 1.99
N GLU A 9 -6.15 -0.71 3.29
CA GLU A 9 -7.23 -0.52 4.26
C GLU A 9 -6.99 0.73 5.10
N TYR A 10 -8.05 1.49 5.32
CA TYR A 10 -8.11 2.64 6.22
C TYR A 10 -9.59 2.90 6.57
N PRO A 11 -9.94 3.45 7.75
CA PRO A 11 -11.33 3.73 8.10
C PRO A 11 -12.11 4.45 6.99
N PRO A 12 -13.37 4.08 6.74
CA PRO A 12 -14.18 3.09 7.48
C PRO A 12 -13.99 1.63 7.02
N TYR A 13 -13.07 1.35 6.10
CA TYR A 13 -12.89 0.03 5.46
C TYR A 13 -11.70 -0.75 6.03
N VAL A 14 -11.77 -1.05 7.33
CA VAL A 14 -10.75 -1.84 8.03
C VAL A 14 -11.31 -3.20 8.39
N TYR A 15 -10.64 -4.26 7.94
CA TYR A 15 -11.07 -5.65 8.17
C TYR A 15 -9.94 -6.54 8.70
N GLY A 16 -8.69 -6.09 8.60
CA GLY A 16 -7.51 -6.82 9.07
C GLY A 16 -6.56 -5.99 9.92
N GLY A 17 -5.62 -6.69 10.57
CA GLY A 17 -4.64 -6.06 11.46
C GLY A 17 -3.72 -5.03 10.79
N ALA A 18 -3.45 -5.17 9.49
CA ALA A 18 -2.67 -4.18 8.75
C ALA A 18 -3.41 -2.83 8.63
N GLY A 19 -4.73 -2.83 8.41
CA GLY A 19 -5.53 -1.60 8.38
C GLY A 19 -5.59 -0.93 9.76
N VAL A 20 -5.82 -1.72 10.82
CA VAL A 20 -5.77 -1.26 12.21
C VAL A 20 -4.41 -0.64 12.54
N HIS A 21 -3.32 -1.28 12.12
CA HIS A 21 -1.98 -0.74 12.33
C HIS A 21 -1.80 0.64 11.69
N VAL A 22 -2.21 0.80 10.43
CA VAL A 22 -2.04 2.08 9.70
C VAL A 22 -2.90 3.17 10.30
N GLU A 23 -4.14 2.86 10.71
CA GLU A 23 -5.03 3.81 11.39
C GLU A 23 -4.38 4.41 12.63
N TYR A 24 -3.96 3.57 13.58
CA TYR A 24 -3.37 4.05 14.82
C TYR A 24 -2.00 4.70 14.61
N LEU A 25 -1.18 4.16 13.69
CA LEU A 25 0.11 4.76 13.37
C LEU A 25 -0.05 6.15 12.76
N ALA A 26 -0.99 6.34 11.82
CA ALA A 26 -1.24 7.64 11.19
C ALA A 26 -1.73 8.66 12.23
N ALA A 27 -2.65 8.25 13.09
CA ALA A 27 -3.17 9.08 14.17
C ALA A 27 -2.07 9.55 15.13
N GLU A 28 -1.20 8.64 15.60
CA GLU A 28 -0.12 9.01 16.53
C GLU A 28 1.02 9.79 15.84
N LEU A 29 1.38 9.41 14.60
CA LEU A 29 2.45 10.08 13.86
C LEU A 29 2.05 11.50 13.44
N SER A 30 0.77 11.74 13.15
CA SER A 30 0.26 13.07 12.80
C SER A 30 0.47 14.11 13.91
N LYS A 31 0.61 13.67 15.17
CA LYS A 31 0.93 14.57 16.30
C LYS A 31 2.37 15.08 16.27
N LEU A 32 3.24 14.48 15.45
CA LEU A 32 4.67 14.77 15.37
C LEU A 32 5.07 15.38 14.03
N THR A 33 4.35 15.07 12.96
CA THR A 33 4.68 15.49 11.59
C THR A 33 3.46 15.40 10.69
N ALA A 34 3.45 16.12 9.57
CA ALA A 34 2.36 15.99 8.58
C ALA A 34 2.31 14.57 7.99
N VAL A 35 1.11 13.98 7.97
CA VAL A 35 0.82 12.65 7.43
C VAL A 35 -0.26 12.76 6.38
N GLU A 36 -0.02 12.14 5.23
CA GLU A 36 -1.02 11.90 4.20
C GLU A 36 -1.22 10.41 4.04
N VAL A 37 -2.46 9.94 4.10
CA VAL A 37 -2.82 8.55 3.82
C VAL A 37 -3.51 8.48 2.47
N ARG A 38 -2.92 7.73 1.54
CA ARG A 38 -3.55 7.33 0.28
C ARG A 38 -3.96 5.87 0.38
N CYS A 39 -5.26 5.61 0.31
CA CYS A 39 -5.85 4.29 0.53
C CYS A 39 -6.79 3.86 -0.60
N PHE A 40 -7.27 2.62 -0.54
CA PHE A 40 -8.25 2.11 -1.51
C PHE A 40 -9.65 2.41 -0.94
N GLY A 41 -10.49 3.07 -1.73
CA GLY A 41 -11.82 3.48 -1.28
C GLY A 41 -12.22 4.85 -1.82
N ASP A 42 -13.04 5.56 -1.04
CA ASP A 42 -13.67 6.84 -1.37
C ASP A 42 -13.49 7.88 -0.26
N GLN A 43 -12.55 7.65 0.66
CA GLN A 43 -12.26 8.57 1.74
C GLN A 43 -11.85 9.94 1.18
N ASP A 44 -12.42 11.00 1.73
CA ASP A 44 -11.98 12.36 1.44
C ASP A 44 -12.18 13.20 2.71
N HIS A 45 -11.19 13.14 3.58
CA HIS A 45 -11.24 13.89 4.83
C HIS A 45 -9.84 14.30 5.29
N SER A 46 -9.79 15.43 5.98
CA SER A 46 -8.56 15.95 6.57
C SER A 46 -8.83 16.51 7.96
N SER A 47 -7.90 16.28 8.87
CA SER A 47 -7.78 16.98 10.15
C SER A 47 -6.36 17.57 10.25
N ALA A 48 -6.17 18.62 11.06
CA ALA A 48 -4.90 19.34 11.30
C ALA A 48 -3.69 18.86 10.44
N ASP A 49 -2.98 17.84 10.93
CA ASP A 49 -1.76 17.28 10.33
C ASP A 49 -1.97 15.89 9.68
N LEU A 50 -3.22 15.47 9.46
CA LEU A 50 -3.60 14.18 8.87
C LEU A 50 -4.61 14.37 7.72
N ALA A 51 -4.16 14.15 6.49
CA ALA A 51 -5.02 14.09 5.31
C ALA A 51 -5.23 12.64 4.87
N VAL A 52 -6.45 12.30 4.44
CA VAL A 52 -6.81 10.94 4.00
C VAL A 52 -7.56 11.03 2.68
N LYS A 53 -7.05 10.32 1.68
CA LYS A 53 -7.63 10.25 0.34
C LYS A 53 -7.74 8.81 -0.14
N GLY A 54 -8.97 8.41 -0.48
CA GLY A 54 -9.32 7.14 -1.07
C GLY A 54 -9.24 7.19 -2.59
N TYR A 55 -8.82 6.08 -3.19
CA TYR A 55 -8.79 5.88 -4.62
C TYR A 55 -9.66 4.68 -4.98
N PRO A 56 -10.64 4.82 -5.90
CA PRO A 56 -11.54 3.74 -6.25
C PRO A 56 -10.80 2.47 -6.67
N TYR A 57 -11.22 1.34 -6.10
CA TYR A 57 -10.70 0.02 -6.45
C TYR A 57 -11.44 -0.57 -7.66
N ASP A 58 -12.76 -0.35 -7.72
CA ASP A 58 -13.53 -0.77 -8.86
C ASP A 58 -13.21 0.08 -10.08
N ASN A 59 -12.91 -0.61 -11.18
CA ASN A 59 -12.47 0.00 -12.42
C ASN A 59 -13.13 -0.74 -13.59
N PRO A 60 -14.08 -0.10 -14.30
CA PRO A 60 -14.81 -0.70 -15.42
C PRO A 60 -13.90 -1.18 -16.57
N LEU A 61 -12.67 -0.65 -16.66
CA LEU A 61 -11.67 -1.10 -17.63
C LEU A 61 -11.44 -2.62 -17.59
N PHE A 62 -11.62 -3.23 -16.42
CA PHE A 62 -11.35 -4.65 -16.20
C PHE A 62 -12.61 -5.53 -16.13
N ASP A 63 -13.80 -5.01 -16.42
CA ASP A 63 -15.06 -5.77 -16.32
C ASP A 63 -15.06 -7.03 -17.20
N ASN A 64 -14.46 -6.93 -18.39
CA ASN A 64 -14.33 -8.02 -19.36
C ASN A 64 -13.02 -8.82 -19.22
N SER A 65 -12.18 -8.52 -18.22
CA SER A 65 -10.96 -9.31 -17.96
C SER A 65 -11.31 -10.69 -17.40
N ASP A 66 -10.35 -11.61 -17.44
CA ASP A 66 -10.49 -12.90 -16.74
C ASP A 66 -10.65 -12.66 -15.23
N ASP A 67 -11.65 -13.28 -14.60
CA ASP A 67 -11.96 -13.10 -13.17
C ASP A 67 -10.75 -13.39 -12.27
N ARG A 68 -9.86 -14.30 -12.69
CA ARG A 68 -8.63 -14.65 -11.96
C ARG A 68 -7.59 -13.54 -11.98
N LEU A 69 -7.67 -12.60 -12.93
CA LEU A 69 -6.71 -11.51 -13.13
C LEU A 69 -7.25 -10.16 -12.64
N LYS A 70 -8.58 -10.00 -12.57
CA LYS A 70 -9.25 -8.74 -12.20
C LYS A 70 -8.68 -8.12 -10.93
N ALA A 71 -8.47 -8.91 -9.88
CA ALA A 71 -8.02 -8.37 -8.59
C ALA A 71 -6.61 -7.76 -8.67
N VAL A 72 -5.69 -8.41 -9.36
CA VAL A 72 -4.33 -7.89 -9.55
C VAL A 72 -4.34 -6.64 -10.41
N PHE A 73 -5.09 -6.63 -11.51
CA PHE A 73 -5.18 -5.47 -12.41
C PHE A 73 -5.82 -4.25 -11.73
N LYS A 74 -6.93 -4.43 -11.01
CA LYS A 74 -7.55 -3.38 -10.21
C LYS A 74 -6.56 -2.81 -9.18
N THR A 75 -5.85 -3.69 -8.45
CA THR A 75 -4.85 -3.28 -7.45
C THR A 75 -3.74 -2.42 -8.06
N LEU A 76 -3.15 -2.86 -9.18
CA LEU A 76 -2.10 -2.12 -9.87
C LEU A 76 -2.60 -0.79 -10.45
N ALA A 77 -3.83 -0.77 -10.99
CA ALA A 77 -4.44 0.45 -11.49
C ALA A 77 -4.71 1.46 -10.36
N THR A 78 -5.19 1.01 -9.20
CA THR A 78 -5.36 1.89 -8.03
C THR A 78 -4.02 2.45 -7.57
N CYS A 79 -2.95 1.66 -7.55
CA CYS A 79 -1.60 2.15 -7.24
C CYS A 79 -1.08 3.19 -8.24
N LEU A 80 -1.39 3.02 -9.53
CA LEU A 80 -1.07 4.00 -10.56
C LEU A 80 -1.89 5.29 -10.35
N ASN A 81 -3.18 5.17 -10.02
CA ASN A 81 -4.05 6.30 -9.72
C ASN A 81 -3.57 7.08 -8.48
N ILE A 82 -3.16 6.37 -7.41
CA ILE A 82 -2.52 6.97 -6.23
C ILE A 82 -1.33 7.87 -6.61
N ASN A 83 -0.55 7.48 -7.62
CA ASN A 83 0.62 8.24 -8.08
C ASN A 83 0.29 9.25 -9.19
N ALA A 84 -0.93 9.27 -9.74
CA ALA A 84 -1.31 10.26 -10.75
C ALA A 84 -1.46 11.66 -10.12
N ASP A 85 -1.84 11.70 -8.85
CA ASP A 85 -1.82 12.93 -8.05
C ASP A 85 -0.40 13.29 -7.64
N SER A 86 -0.08 14.58 -7.68
CA SER A 86 1.23 15.10 -7.26
C SER A 86 1.60 14.60 -5.88
N VAL A 87 2.85 14.16 -5.72
CA VAL A 87 3.40 13.72 -4.44
C VAL A 87 4.43 14.73 -3.97
N ASP A 88 4.18 15.35 -2.82
CA ASP A 88 5.03 16.35 -2.14
C ASP A 88 5.60 15.81 -0.81
N ALA A 89 5.54 14.50 -0.60
CA ALA A 89 6.03 13.85 0.61
C ALA A 89 7.57 13.71 0.61
N ASP A 90 8.15 13.76 1.80
CA ASP A 90 9.59 13.54 2.01
C ASP A 90 9.94 12.04 2.09
N VAL A 91 8.95 11.20 2.41
CA VAL A 91 9.08 9.75 2.50
C VAL A 91 7.74 9.08 2.17
N VAL A 92 7.79 7.97 1.43
CA VAL A 92 6.62 7.11 1.18
C VAL A 92 6.76 5.84 2.00
N HIS A 93 5.73 5.48 2.77
CA HIS A 93 5.70 4.33 3.65
C HIS A 93 4.54 3.41 3.28
N CYS A 94 4.89 2.23 2.76
CA CYS A 94 3.93 1.27 2.23
C CYS A 94 3.58 0.16 3.22
N HIS A 95 2.31 -0.22 3.20
CA HIS A 95 1.77 -1.32 3.99
C HIS A 95 1.07 -2.32 3.07
N THR A 96 1.53 -3.58 3.12
CA THR A 96 1.06 -4.73 2.30
C THR A 96 1.41 -4.66 0.81
N TRP A 97 1.43 -5.83 0.14
CA TRP A 97 1.69 -5.92 -1.30
C TRP A 97 0.72 -5.11 -2.16
N TYR A 98 -0.51 -4.92 -1.68
CA TYR A 98 -1.54 -4.18 -2.40
C TYR A 98 -1.12 -2.73 -2.69
N ALA A 99 -0.36 -2.09 -1.80
CA ALA A 99 0.06 -0.70 -1.93
C ALA A 99 1.56 -0.54 -2.27
N GLN A 100 2.34 -1.61 -2.20
CA GLN A 100 3.79 -1.58 -2.48
C GLN A 100 4.11 -1.13 -3.91
N PHE A 101 3.26 -1.43 -4.90
CA PHE A 101 3.46 -0.91 -6.25
C PHE A 101 3.34 0.62 -6.30
N ALA A 102 2.47 1.23 -5.49
CA ALA A 102 2.41 2.68 -5.38
C ALA A 102 3.71 3.27 -4.82
N GLY A 103 4.32 2.61 -3.82
CA GLY A 103 5.62 3.00 -3.27
C GLY A 103 6.78 2.88 -4.25
N ILE A 104 6.82 1.78 -5.02
CA ILE A 104 7.83 1.59 -6.08
C ILE A 104 7.76 2.74 -7.09
N LEU A 105 6.55 3.08 -7.56
CA LEU A 105 6.35 4.19 -8.49
C LEU A 105 6.74 5.52 -7.85
N ALA A 106 6.39 5.76 -6.59
CA ALA A 106 6.76 6.99 -5.91
C ALA A 106 8.28 7.16 -5.82
N LYS A 107 9.01 6.08 -5.49
CA LYS A 107 10.47 6.09 -5.46
C LYS A 107 11.07 6.36 -6.84
N LEU A 108 10.63 5.65 -7.87
CA LEU A 108 11.23 5.74 -9.20
C LEU A 108 10.87 7.04 -9.93
N CYS A 109 9.63 7.49 -9.83
CA CYS A 109 9.11 8.62 -10.60
C CYS A 109 9.30 9.96 -9.88
N TYR A 110 9.24 9.98 -8.54
CA TYR A 110 9.36 11.20 -7.74
C TYR A 110 10.67 11.29 -6.96
N GLY A 111 11.50 10.25 -6.95
CA GLY A 111 12.77 10.25 -6.22
C GLY A 111 12.62 10.21 -4.70
N ILE A 112 11.46 9.77 -4.20
CA ILE A 112 11.12 9.79 -2.78
C ILE A 112 11.61 8.49 -2.09
N PRO A 113 12.28 8.57 -0.93
CA PRO A 113 12.66 7.39 -0.15
C PRO A 113 11.47 6.50 0.20
N LEU A 114 11.64 5.19 0.05
CA LEU A 114 10.65 4.14 0.27
C LEU A 114 10.90 3.40 1.58
N VAL A 115 9.91 3.41 2.47
CA VAL A 115 9.84 2.59 3.67
C VAL A 115 8.75 1.53 3.49
N VAL A 116 9.01 0.30 3.95
CA VAL A 116 8.05 -0.80 3.87
C VAL A 116 7.86 -1.44 5.24
N THR A 117 6.61 -1.59 5.70
CA THR A 117 6.30 -2.45 6.85
C THR A 117 5.93 -3.86 6.40
N THR A 118 6.64 -4.88 6.90
CA THR A 118 6.36 -6.29 6.62
C THR A 118 5.35 -6.85 7.64
N HIS A 119 4.05 -6.69 7.35
CA HIS A 119 2.97 -7.32 8.14
C HIS A 119 2.91 -8.84 7.99
N SER A 120 3.42 -9.32 6.85
CA SER A 120 3.40 -10.71 6.39
C SER A 120 4.24 -10.78 5.12
N LEU A 121 4.67 -11.99 4.74
CA LEU A 121 5.43 -12.24 3.52
C LEU A 121 4.65 -13.22 2.64
N GLU A 122 4.46 -12.90 1.35
CA GLU A 122 3.86 -13.80 0.36
C GLU A 122 4.53 -15.18 0.37
N PRO A 123 5.88 -15.33 0.32
CA PRO A 123 6.54 -16.64 0.32
C PRO A 123 6.20 -17.54 1.50
N LEU A 124 5.83 -16.97 2.65
CA LEU A 124 5.42 -17.70 3.85
C LEU A 124 3.91 -18.02 3.88
N ARG A 125 3.19 -17.68 2.81
CA ARG A 125 1.74 -17.90 2.64
C ARG A 125 1.44 -18.75 1.40
N PRO A 126 1.95 -19.98 1.31
CA PRO A 126 1.77 -20.82 0.12
C PRO A 126 0.29 -21.07 -0.23
N TRP A 127 -0.61 -21.07 0.77
CA TRP A 127 -2.06 -21.24 0.57
C TRP A 127 -2.70 -20.07 -0.21
N LYS A 128 -2.09 -18.88 -0.25
CA LYS A 128 -2.60 -17.77 -1.09
C LYS A 128 -2.54 -18.07 -2.57
N ARG A 129 -1.66 -18.98 -3.00
CA ARG A 129 -1.63 -19.43 -4.40
C ARG A 129 -2.96 -20.09 -4.81
N GLU A 130 -3.66 -20.72 -3.89
CA GLU A 130 -5.00 -21.29 -4.15
C GLU A 130 -6.05 -20.18 -4.30
N GLN A 131 -5.93 -19.08 -3.56
CA GLN A 131 -6.85 -17.94 -3.59
C GLN A 131 -6.66 -17.03 -4.81
N LEU A 132 -5.41 -16.76 -5.18
CA LEU A 132 -5.04 -15.80 -6.23
C LEU A 132 -4.64 -16.47 -7.54
N GLY A 133 -4.46 -17.80 -7.56
CA GLY A 133 -3.91 -18.50 -8.72
C GLY A 133 -2.55 -17.92 -9.11
N ARG A 134 -2.38 -17.58 -10.40
CA ARG A 134 -1.17 -16.91 -10.90
C ARG A 134 -1.06 -15.44 -10.48
N GLY A 135 -2.11 -14.85 -9.91
CA GLY A 135 -2.03 -13.54 -9.27
C GLY A 135 -1.07 -13.52 -8.09
N TYR A 136 -0.85 -14.66 -7.44
CA TYR A 136 0.17 -14.82 -6.40
C TYR A 136 1.61 -14.61 -6.92
N ASP A 137 1.88 -14.96 -8.18
CA ASP A 137 3.21 -14.72 -8.77
C ASP A 137 3.46 -13.21 -8.93
N ALA A 138 2.41 -12.45 -9.28
CA ALA A 138 2.47 -10.99 -9.38
C ALA A 138 2.61 -10.33 -8.00
N SER A 139 1.81 -10.72 -7.00
CA SER A 139 1.95 -10.19 -5.63
C SER A 139 3.33 -10.49 -5.05
N SER A 140 3.84 -11.72 -5.24
CA SER A 140 5.19 -12.12 -4.79
C SER A 140 6.29 -11.31 -5.48
N TRP A 141 6.14 -11.04 -6.79
CA TRP A 141 7.09 -10.20 -7.52
C TRP A 141 7.08 -8.75 -7.03
N ILE A 142 5.90 -8.16 -6.83
CA ILE A 142 5.76 -6.79 -6.30
C ILE A 142 6.37 -6.71 -4.90
N GLU A 143 6.06 -7.67 -4.03
CA GLU A 143 6.54 -7.67 -2.64
C GLU A 143 8.05 -7.79 -2.56
N ARG A 144 8.63 -8.75 -3.29
CA ARG A 144 10.08 -8.88 -3.38
C ARG A 144 10.72 -7.60 -3.90
N THR A 145 10.20 -7.05 -4.99
CA THR A 145 10.76 -5.84 -5.61
C THR A 145 10.71 -4.65 -4.67
N ALA A 146 9.58 -4.43 -3.98
CA ALA A 146 9.44 -3.32 -3.04
C ALA A 146 10.38 -3.46 -1.84
N ILE A 147 10.53 -4.67 -1.29
CA ILE A 147 11.43 -4.94 -0.17
C ILE A 147 12.89 -4.73 -0.57
N GLU A 148 13.32 -5.28 -1.71
CA GLU A 148 14.70 -5.14 -2.21
C GLU A 148 15.06 -3.69 -2.58
N MET A 149 14.06 -2.87 -2.93
CA MET A 149 14.25 -1.45 -3.27
C MET A 149 14.08 -0.49 -2.08
N ALA A 150 13.59 -0.96 -0.94
CA ALA A 150 13.27 -0.09 0.19
C ALA A 150 14.53 0.51 0.81
N ASP A 151 14.47 1.80 1.16
CA ASP A 151 15.52 2.48 1.92
C ASP A 151 15.48 2.09 3.40
N ALA A 152 14.32 1.66 3.89
CA ALA A 152 14.18 1.02 5.20
C ALA A 152 13.03 0.00 5.22
N ILE A 153 13.21 -1.07 5.99
CA ILE A 153 12.20 -2.09 6.24
C ILE A 153 11.87 -2.12 7.73
N ILE A 154 10.58 -2.07 8.05
CA ILE A 154 10.06 -2.22 9.41
C ILE A 154 9.44 -3.62 9.53
N ALA A 155 10.16 -4.52 10.20
CA ALA A 155 9.64 -5.82 10.59
C ALA A 155 8.85 -5.71 11.90
N VAL A 156 7.65 -6.30 11.94
CA VAL A 156 6.79 -6.27 13.14
C VAL A 156 7.16 -7.35 14.16
N SER A 157 8.02 -8.29 13.79
CA SER A 157 8.59 -9.34 14.64
C SER A 157 9.89 -9.88 14.03
N GLU A 158 10.67 -10.66 14.80
CA GLU A 158 11.88 -11.32 14.28
C GLU A 158 11.56 -12.30 13.15
N GLU A 159 10.40 -12.96 13.16
CA GLU A 159 9.95 -13.86 12.08
C GLU A 159 9.60 -13.12 10.78
N THR A 160 9.42 -11.80 10.80
CA THR A 160 9.18 -10.98 9.60
C THR A 160 10.42 -10.21 9.14
N LYS A 161 11.56 -10.45 9.78
CA LYS A 161 12.88 -9.86 9.49
C LYS A 161 13.76 -10.75 8.58
N VAL A 162 13.14 -11.75 7.94
CA VAL A 162 13.81 -12.78 7.15
C VAL A 162 14.25 -12.28 5.78
#